data_AF-A0A368FWW5-F1
#
_entry.id   AF-A0A368FWW5-F1
#
_cell.length_a   1.000
_cell.length_b   1.000
_cell.length_c   1.000
_cell.angle_alpha   90.00
_cell.angle_beta   90.00
_cell.angle_gamma   90.00
#
_symmetry.space_group_name_H-M   'P 1'
#
loop_
_entity.id
_entity.type
_entity.pdbx_description
1 polymer ?
#
loop_
_entity_poly.entity_id
_entity_poly.type
_entity_poly.pdbx_seq_one_letter_code
_entity_poly.pdbx_strand_id
1 'polypeptide(L)'
;MEKGRRAYLYTAVMIGSSHTNFVSYNCADETLTCNSLKSGTFQIDDGNVDFIQYAGQKQQYFNDFYFLQDAGIELGQIMNNKVFKWKSNAEMDLQSIGCCFNRDLKKAGCVLRFNTSQS
;
A
#
# COMPACT_ATOMS: atom_id res chain seq x y z
N MET A 1 18.62 -4.83 -6.73
CA MET A 1 18.04 -5.17 -5.39
C MET A 1 16.73 -4.45 -5.09
N GLU A 2 16.56 -3.18 -5.46
CA GLU A 2 15.35 -2.41 -5.12
C GLU A 2 14.05 -2.97 -5.70
N LYS A 3 14.06 -3.40 -6.97
CA LYS A 3 12.91 -4.04 -7.63
C LYS A 3 12.42 -5.30 -6.89
N GLY A 4 13.33 -6.10 -6.33
CA GLY A 4 12.98 -7.32 -5.59
C GLY A 4 12.25 -7.01 -4.28
N ARG A 5 12.65 -5.96 -3.57
CA ARG A 5 11.96 -5.52 -2.35
C ARG A 5 10.56 -4.96 -2.66
N ARG A 6 10.41 -4.23 -3.76
CA ARG A 6 9.11 -3.71 -4.23
C ARG A 6 8.14 -4.83 -4.57
N ALA A 7 8.59 -5.80 -5.36
CA ALA A 7 7.79 -6.98 -5.70
C ALA A 7 7.42 -7.81 -4.45
N TYR A 8 8.36 -7.97 -3.52
CA TYR A 8 8.10 -8.65 -2.25
C TYR A 8 7.05 -7.91 -1.42
N LEU A 9 7.17 -6.59 -1.26
CA LEU A 9 6.19 -5.77 -0.53
C LEU A 9 4.80 -5.91 -1.14
N TYR A 10 4.68 -5.70 -2.45
CA TYR A 10 3.40 -5.87 -3.15
C TYR A 10 2.80 -7.25 -2.89
N THR A 11 3.59 -8.32 -3.08
CA THR A 11 3.12 -9.69 -2.86
C THR A 11 2.64 -9.89 -1.42
N ALA A 12 3.41 -9.38 -0.44
CA ALA A 12 3.05 -9.48 0.97
C ALA A 12 1.78 -8.69 1.31
N VAL A 13 1.55 -7.52 0.69
CA VAL A 13 0.30 -6.73 0.81
C VAL A 13 -0.87 -7.49 0.24
N MET A 14 -0.73 -8.06 -0.95
CA MET A 14 -1.80 -8.84 -1.58
C MET A 14 -2.18 -10.05 -0.73
N ILE A 15 -1.19 -10.81 -0.24
CA ILE A 15 -1.42 -11.93 0.69
C ILE A 15 -2.08 -11.43 1.99
N GLY A 16 -1.55 -10.37 2.60
CA GLY A 16 -2.06 -9.80 3.84
C GLY A 16 -3.51 -9.31 3.73
N SER A 17 -3.93 -8.91 2.54
CA SER A 17 -5.31 -8.47 2.30
C SER A 17 -6.33 -9.60 2.33
N SER A 18 -5.92 -10.84 2.06
CA SER A 18 -6.69 -12.10 2.12
C SER A 18 -7.96 -12.20 1.25
N HIS A 19 -8.69 -11.11 1.02
CA HIS A 19 -9.99 -11.06 0.37
C HIS A 19 -10.09 -10.02 -0.75
N THR A 20 -9.03 -9.23 -0.97
CA THR A 20 -8.96 -8.31 -2.11
C THR A 20 -8.47 -9.05 -3.34
N ASN A 21 -9.16 -8.89 -4.47
CA ASN A 21 -8.74 -9.45 -5.74
C ASN A 21 -7.34 -8.92 -6.14
N PHE A 22 -6.62 -9.68 -6.96
CA PHE A 22 -5.38 -9.19 -7.56
C PHE A 22 -5.65 -7.93 -8.39
N VAL A 23 -4.95 -6.85 -8.05
CA VAL A 23 -5.06 -5.55 -8.73
C VAL A 23 -3.75 -5.16 -9.40
N SER A 24 -3.89 -4.31 -10.42
CA SER A 24 -2.75 -3.85 -11.22
C SER A 24 -1.79 -3.01 -10.39
N TYR A 25 -0.49 -3.26 -10.57
CA TYR A 25 0.54 -2.43 -9.99
C TYR A 25 0.77 -1.17 -10.82
N ASN A 26 0.78 0.00 -10.20
CA ASN A 26 0.93 1.30 -10.86
C ASN A 26 2.19 2.03 -10.38
N CYS A 27 3.11 2.30 -11.32
CA CYS A 27 4.39 2.96 -11.04
C CYS A 27 4.26 4.46 -10.68
N ALA A 28 3.22 5.14 -11.15
CA ALA A 28 2.95 6.53 -10.78
C ALA A 28 2.46 6.58 -9.32
N ASP A 29 1.56 5.68 -8.93
CA ASP A 29 1.11 5.53 -7.54
C ASP A 29 2.27 5.10 -6.61
N GLU A 30 3.21 4.26 -7.07
CA GLU A 30 4.45 3.95 -6.35
C GLU A 30 5.28 5.22 -6.12
N THR A 31 5.44 6.04 -7.17
CA THR A 31 6.20 7.29 -7.10
C THR A 31 5.58 8.25 -6.08
N LEU A 32 4.25 8.39 -6.11
CA LEU A 32 3.48 9.17 -5.15
C LEU A 32 3.70 8.65 -3.72
N THR A 33 3.59 7.34 -3.52
CA THR A 33 3.85 6.70 -2.23
C THR A 33 5.25 7.02 -1.72
N CYS A 34 6.28 6.88 -2.56
CA CYS A 34 7.65 7.18 -2.16
C CYS A 34 7.84 8.64 -1.77
N ASN A 35 7.23 9.57 -2.50
CA ASN A 35 7.28 10.99 -2.19
C ASN A 35 6.61 11.29 -0.85
N SER A 36 5.43 10.73 -0.60
CA SER A 36 4.68 10.92 0.64
C SER A 36 5.35 10.31 1.86
N LEU A 37 6.02 9.16 1.70
CA LEU A 37 6.85 8.60 2.78
C LEU A 37 8.03 9.51 3.13
N LYS A 38 8.60 10.23 2.16
CA LYS A 38 9.72 11.16 2.36
C LYS A 38 9.27 12.49 2.99
N SER A 39 8.19 13.08 2.49
CA SER A 39 7.67 14.35 3.01
C SER A 39 6.95 14.19 4.35
N GLY A 40 6.47 12.99 4.67
CA GLY A 40 5.59 12.74 5.81
C GLY A 40 4.17 13.28 5.62
N THR A 41 3.87 13.81 4.44
CA THR A 41 2.58 14.37 4.07
C THR A 41 2.03 13.66 2.84
N PHE A 42 0.76 13.27 2.91
CA PHE A 42 0.00 12.83 1.76
C PHE A 42 -1.09 13.86 1.50
N GLN A 43 -0.96 14.60 0.41
CA GLN A 43 -1.95 15.58 -0.04
C GLN A 43 -2.22 15.29 -1.51
N ILE A 44 -3.31 14.55 -1.75
CA ILE A 44 -3.88 14.37 -3.07
C ILE A 44 -5.35 14.72 -2.95
N ASP A 45 -5.80 15.78 -3.64
CA ASP A 45 -7.21 16.18 -3.75
C ASP A 45 -7.98 15.32 -4.77
N ASP A 46 -7.63 14.05 -4.87
CA ASP A 46 -8.33 13.06 -5.68
C ASP A 46 -9.20 12.24 -4.74
N GLY A 47 -10.51 12.46 -4.81
CA GLY A 47 -11.50 11.80 -3.95
C GLY A 47 -11.50 10.27 -4.06
N ASN A 48 -10.80 9.71 -5.05
CA ASN A 48 -10.76 8.27 -5.33
C ASN A 48 -9.41 7.63 -4.95
N VAL A 49 -8.62 8.31 -4.11
CA VAL A 49 -7.29 7.83 -3.72
C VAL A 49 -7.17 7.77 -2.21
N ASP A 50 -6.68 6.65 -1.70
CA ASP A 50 -6.29 6.48 -0.31
C ASP A 50 -4.79 6.24 -0.18
N PHE A 51 -4.20 6.74 0.90
CA PHE A 51 -2.84 6.43 1.30
C PHE A 51 -2.82 5.66 2.61
N ILE A 52 -2.10 4.55 2.61
CA ILE A 52 -1.88 3.70 3.78
C ILE A 52 -0.38 3.61 4.05
N GLN A 53 0.00 3.67 5.32
CA GLN A 53 1.40 3.65 5.72
C GLN A 53 1.62 2.73 6.92
N TYR A 54 2.85 2.21 6.98
CA TYR A 54 3.37 1.40 8.05
C TYR A 54 4.72 1.94 8.48
N ALA A 55 4.86 2.21 9.78
CA ALA A 55 6.13 2.46 10.42
C ALA A 55 6.49 1.26 11.29
N GLY A 56 7.73 0.79 11.19
CA GLY A 56 8.18 -0.40 11.92
C GLY A 56 7.91 -0.28 13.41
N GLN A 57 7.26 -1.30 13.99
CA GLN A 57 6.89 -1.30 15.41
C GLN A 57 7.97 -1.93 16.31
N LYS A 58 8.93 -2.65 15.71
CA LYS A 58 10.00 -3.34 16.44
C LYS A 58 11.22 -2.42 16.61
N GLN A 59 11.84 -2.46 17.79
CA GLN A 59 13.09 -1.72 18.08
C GLN A 59 14.18 -2.01 17.05
N GLN A 60 14.26 -3.24 16.54
CA GLN A 60 15.18 -3.60 15.48
C GLN A 60 14.64 -4.74 14.64
N TYR A 61 14.71 -4.58 13.32
CA TYR A 61 14.48 -5.66 12.37
C TYR A 61 15.81 -6.30 11.99
N PHE A 62 15.88 -7.64 12.00
CA PHE A 62 17.09 -8.38 11.62
C PHE A 62 17.53 -8.08 10.19
N ASN A 63 16.57 -7.94 9.25
CA ASN A 63 16.83 -7.51 7.89
C ASN A 63 15.59 -6.82 7.28
N ASP A 64 15.75 -6.29 6.07
CA ASP A 64 14.65 -5.59 5.38
C ASP A 64 13.46 -6.53 5.07
N PHE A 65 13.67 -7.83 4.84
CA PHE A 65 12.57 -8.75 4.49
C PHE A 65 11.64 -9.02 5.66
N TYR A 66 12.15 -9.12 6.89
CA TYR A 66 11.28 -9.19 8.08
C TYR A 66 10.45 -7.92 8.25
N PHE A 67 11.04 -6.75 7.97
CA PHE A 67 10.29 -5.50 7.95
C PHE A 67 9.20 -5.52 6.88
N LEU A 68 9.54 -5.94 5.66
CA LEU A 68 8.60 -5.97 4.54
C LEU A 68 7.49 -7.00 4.74
N GLN A 69 7.75 -8.09 5.45
CA GLN A 69 6.75 -9.09 5.81
C GLN A 69 5.71 -8.50 6.77
N ASP A 70 6.16 -7.92 7.90
CA ASP A 70 5.27 -7.27 8.86
C ASP A 70 4.48 -6.13 8.19
N ALA A 71 5.19 -5.29 7.43
CA ALA A 71 4.57 -4.19 6.68
C ALA A 71 3.51 -4.70 5.70
N GLY A 72 3.80 -5.76 4.95
CA GLY A 72 2.87 -6.32 3.99
C GLY A 72 1.60 -6.88 4.64
N ILE A 73 1.73 -7.57 5.77
CA ILE A 73 0.57 -8.08 6.51
C ILE A 73 -0.31 -6.92 6.99
N GLU A 74 0.28 -5.93 7.65
CA GLU A 74 -0.47 -4.82 8.22
C GLU A 74 -1.08 -3.91 7.15
N LEU A 75 -0.30 -3.54 6.13
CA LEU A 75 -0.81 -2.77 4.98
C LEU A 75 -1.89 -3.54 4.22
N GLY A 76 -1.75 -4.86 4.08
CA GLY A 76 -2.78 -5.72 3.48
C GLY A 76 -4.09 -5.70 4.24
N GLN A 77 -4.05 -5.81 5.57
CA GLN A 77 -5.23 -5.72 6.42
C GLN A 77 -5.89 -4.33 6.35
N ILE A 78 -5.08 -3.26 6.38
CA ILE A 78 -5.59 -1.89 6.21
C ILE A 78 -6.22 -1.72 4.83
N MET A 79 -5.57 -2.24 3.77
CA MET A 79 -6.10 -2.21 2.41
C MET A 79 -7.46 -2.91 2.34
N ASN A 80 -7.59 -4.12 2.87
CA ASN A 80 -8.86 -4.86 2.86
C ASN A 80 -9.99 -4.05 3.53
N ASN A 81 -9.71 -3.44 4.69
CA ASN A 81 -10.67 -2.59 5.38
C ASN A 81 -11.06 -1.35 4.56
N LYS A 82 -10.10 -0.73 3.85
CA LYS A 82 -10.38 0.40 2.96
C LYS A 82 -11.23 -0.01 1.76
N VAL A 83 -10.87 -1.11 1.09
CA VAL A 83 -11.62 -1.65 -0.05
C VAL A 83 -13.05 -1.97 0.34
N PHE A 84 -13.26 -2.63 1.48
CA PHE A 84 -14.60 -2.93 1.98
C PHE A 84 -15.45 -1.66 2.20
N LYS A 85 -14.85 -0.61 2.78
CA LYS A 85 -15.53 0.67 3.02
C LYS A 85 -15.90 1.39 1.71
N TRP A 86 -14.97 1.45 0.76
CA TRP A 86 -15.21 2.05 -0.55
C TRP A 86 -16.31 1.34 -1.32
N LYS A 87 -16.28 0.01 -1.31
CA LYS A 87 -17.31 -0.82 -1.94
C LYS A 87 -18.68 -0.62 -1.31
N SER A 88 -18.76 -0.50 0.02
CA SER A 88 -20.02 -0.35 0.75
C SER A 88 -20.59 1.07 0.69
N ASN A 89 -19.75 2.10 0.68
CA ASN A 89 -20.20 3.49 0.84
C ASN A 89 -20.34 4.26 -0.47
N ALA A 90 -19.57 3.88 -1.48
CA ALA A 90 -19.46 4.64 -2.74
C ALA A 90 -19.53 3.74 -3.98
N GLU A 91 -19.79 2.43 -3.81
CA GLU A 91 -19.80 1.45 -4.90
C GLU A 91 -18.53 1.50 -5.75
N MET A 92 -17.37 1.66 -5.10
CA MET A 92 -16.08 1.72 -5.77
C MET A 92 -15.27 0.46 -5.57
N ASP A 93 -14.57 0.04 -6.63
CA ASP A 93 -13.63 -1.08 -6.61
C ASP A 93 -12.18 -0.57 -6.65
N LEU A 94 -11.27 -1.38 -6.10
CA LEU A 94 -9.84 -1.08 -6.16
C LEU A 94 -9.33 -1.34 -7.58
N GLN A 95 -8.81 -0.30 -8.22
CA GLN A 95 -8.30 -0.35 -9.59
C GLN A 95 -6.80 -0.67 -9.62
N SER A 96 -6.01 0.05 -8.82
CA SER A 96 -4.56 -0.09 -8.80
C SER A 96 -3.95 0.20 -7.44
N ILE A 97 -2.72 -0.30 -7.30
CA ILE A 97 -1.89 -0.09 -6.13
C ILE A 97 -0.47 0.27 -6.55
N GLY A 98 0.16 1.19 -5.84
CA GLY A 98 1.59 1.42 -5.92
C GLY A 98 2.17 1.44 -4.52
N CYS A 99 3.21 0.66 -4.24
CA CYS A 99 3.78 0.53 -2.89
C CYS A 99 5.24 0.93 -2.87
N CYS A 100 5.67 1.57 -1.79
CA CYS A 100 7.04 2.00 -1.62
C CYS A 100 7.58 1.56 -0.26
N PHE A 101 8.86 1.20 -0.25
CA PHE A 101 9.62 0.98 0.97
C PHE A 101 10.76 1.99 1.05
N ASN A 102 10.71 2.85 2.07
CA ASN A 102 11.80 3.74 2.41
C ASN A 102 12.64 3.10 3.53
N ARG A 103 13.82 2.60 3.15
CA ARG A 103 14.73 1.88 4.04
C ARG A 103 15.30 2.76 5.15
N ASP A 104 15.62 4.01 4.81
CA ASP A 104 16.27 4.95 5.74
C ASP A 104 15.30 5.40 6.81
N LEU A 105 14.03 5.61 6.43
CA LEU A 105 12.97 5.98 7.35
C LEU A 105 12.33 4.78 8.07
N LYS A 106 12.65 3.55 7.67
CA LYS A 106 11.98 2.31 8.13
C LYS A 106 10.44 2.42 8.03
N LYS A 107 10.00 2.90 6.86
CA LYS A 107 8.58 3.05 6.53
C LYS A 107 8.27 2.35 5.23
N ALA A 108 7.07 1.78 5.15
CA ALA A 108 6.46 1.35 3.91
C ALA A 108 5.08 1.99 3.78
N GLY A 109 4.57 2.04 2.58
CA GLY A 109 3.21 2.50 2.33
C GLY A 109 2.73 2.07 0.98
N CYS A 110 1.45 2.31 0.72
CA CYS A 110 0.84 2.13 -0.58
C CYS A 110 -0.19 3.23 -0.84
N VAL A 111 -0.23 3.67 -2.09
CA VAL A 111 -1.36 4.41 -2.65
C VAL A 111 -2.33 3.41 -3.26
N LEU A 112 -3.60 3.54 -2.90
CA LEU A 112 -4.73 2.76 -3.37
C LEU A 112 -5.60 3.66 -4.25
N ARG A 113 -5.83 3.25 -5.49
CA ARG A 113 -6.68 4.00 -6.43
C ARG A 113 -7.96 3.24 -6.69
N PHE A 114 -9.08 3.94 -6.57
CA PHE A 114 -10.41 3.39 -6.73
C PHE A 114 -11.10 3.94 -7.98
N ASN A 115 -12.04 3.20 -8.51
CA ASN A 115 -12.94 3.65 -9.57
C ASN A 115 -14.38 3.21 -9.27
N THR A 116 -15.35 3.88 -9.89
CA THR A 116 -16.75 3.46 -9.82
C THR A 116 -16.88 2.05 -10.39
N SER A 117 -17.58 1.17 -9.68
CA SER A 117 -17.86 -0.18 -10.17
C SER A 117 -18.67 -0.06 -11.46
N GLN A 118 -18.19 -0.66 -12.55
CA GLN A 118 -19.01 -0.79 -13.76
C GLN A 118 -19.99 -1.92 -13.52
N SER A 119 -21.29 -1.60 -13.55
CA SER A 119 -22.39 -2.58 -13.54
C SER A 119 -22.51 -3.32 -14.86
#